data_AF-A0A523RQ08-F1
#
_entry.id   AF-A0A523RQ08-F1
#
_cell.length_a   1.000
_cell.length_b   1.000
_cell.length_c   1.000
_cell.angle_alpha   90.00
_cell.angle_beta   90.00
_cell.angle_gamma   90.00
#
_symmetry.space_group_name_H-M   'P 1'
#
loop_
_entity.id
_entity.type
_entity.pdbx_description
1 polymer ?
#
loop_
_entity_poly.entity_id
_entity_poly.type
_entity_poly.pdbx_seq_one_letter_code
_entity_poly.pdbx_strand_id
1 'polypeptide(L)' 'MVNEYKEQFANPYIAAGLGYIDKVIYPRETRPLICNGLDLLASKRQNRPPKKHGNIPL' A
#
# COMPACT_ATOMS: atom_id res chain seq x y z
N MET A 1 -0.42 -28.12 9.24
CA MET A 1 -0.37 -27.03 10.25
C MET A 1 0.28 -25.74 9.73
N VAL A 2 1.60 -25.60 9.52
CA VAL A 2 2.18 -24.31 9.06
C VAL A 2 1.80 -23.95 7.61
N ASN A 3 1.74 -24.94 6.70
CA ASN A 3 1.44 -24.69 5.29
C ASN A 3 -0.03 -24.30 5.05
N GLU A 4 -0.98 -24.97 5.70
CA GLU A 4 -2.41 -24.60 5.62
C GLU A 4 -2.69 -23.20 6.15
N TYR A 5 -1.98 -22.76 7.20
CA TYR A 5 -2.09 -21.41 7.72
C TYR A 5 -1.60 -20.36 6.69
N LYS A 6 -0.49 -20.64 6.00
CA LYS A 6 0.01 -19.76 4.94
C LYS A 6 -0.95 -19.69 3.75
N GLU A 7 -1.53 -20.81 3.36
CA GLU A 7 -2.51 -20.83 2.27
C GLU A 7 -3.79 -20.09 2.64
N GLN A 8 -4.29 -20.30 3.85
CA GLN A 8 -5.52 -19.64 4.30
C GLN A 8 -5.34 -18.16 4.59
N PHE A 9 -4.22 -17.72 5.18
CA PHE A 9 -4.09 -16.36 5.71
C PHE A 9 -2.99 -15.52 5.05
N ALA A 10 -1.92 -16.15 4.54
CA ALA A 10 -0.80 -15.44 3.92
C ALA A 10 -0.96 -15.26 2.40
N ASN A 11 -2.21 -15.25 1.92
CA ASN A 11 -2.54 -14.86 0.55
C ASN A 11 -2.94 -13.36 0.50
N PRO A 12 -2.64 -12.65 -0.60
CA PRO A 12 -2.91 -11.21 -0.69
C PRO A 12 -4.40 -10.87 -0.83
N TYR A 13 -5.25 -11.87 -1.12
CA TYR A 13 -6.66 -11.67 -1.42
C TYR A 13 -7.49 -11.33 -0.19
N ILE A 14 -7.09 -11.79 1.00
CA ILE A 14 -7.74 -11.38 2.25
C ILE A 14 -7.60 -9.87 2.46
N ALA A 15 -6.38 -9.35 2.35
CA ALA A 15 -6.12 -7.92 2.51
C ALA A 15 -6.77 -7.09 1.41
N ALA A 16 -6.86 -7.62 0.18
CA ALA A 16 -7.57 -6.99 -0.93
C ALA A 16 -9.09 -6.93 -0.68
N GLY A 17 -9.70 -7.99 -0.13
CA GLY A 17 -11.13 -8.00 0.23
C GLY A 17 -11.49 -7.00 1.33
N LEU A 18 -10.53 -6.66 2.20
CA LEU A 18 -10.68 -5.61 3.22
C LEU A 18 -10.36 -4.19 2.70
N GLY A 19 -9.89 -4.06 1.46
CA GLY A 19 -9.49 -2.78 0.87
C GLY A 19 -8.20 -2.19 1.44
N TYR A 20 -7.38 -2.98 2.14
CA TYR A 20 -6.05 -2.55 2.59
C TYR A 20 -5.03 -2.52 1.44
N ILE A 21 -5.27 -3.31 0.41
CA ILE A 21 -4.49 -3.36 -0.83
C ILE A 21 -5.42 -3.05 -1.99
N ASP A 22 -5.05 -2.08 -2.82
CA ASP A 22 -5.88 -1.65 -3.94
C ASP A 22 -5.94 -2.69 -5.07
N LYS A 23 -4.82 -3.37 -5.37
CA LYS A 23 -4.71 -4.35 -6.47
C LYS A 23 -3.70 -5.46 -6.18
N VAL A 24 -4.04 -6.68 -6.60
CA VAL A 24 -3.10 -7.81 -6.77
C VAL A 24 -2.78 -7.91 -8.26
N ILE A 25 -1.50 -7.84 -8.62
CA ILE A 25 -1.05 -7.62 -10.01
C ILE A 25 -0.06 -8.70 -10.45
N TYR A 26 0.11 -8.88 -11.76
CA TYR A 26 1.20 -9.69 -12.27
C TYR A 26 2.53 -8.95 -12.12
N PRO A 27 3.66 -9.63 -11.80
CA PRO A 27 4.94 -8.97 -11.60
C PRO A 27 5.39 -8.07 -12.76
N ARG A 28 5.05 -8.43 -14.01
CA ARG A 28 5.37 -7.65 -15.22
C ARG A 28 4.62 -6.31 -15.31
N GLU A 29 3.48 -6.16 -14.63
CA GLU A 29 2.65 -4.95 -14.65
C GLU A 29 3.14 -3.90 -13.65
N THR A 30 4.08 -4.25 -12.78
CA THR A 30 4.58 -3.39 -11.70
C THR A 30 5.08 -2.03 -12.22
N ARG A 31 5.95 -2.02 -13.22
CA ARG A 31 6.54 -0.78 -13.76
C ARG A 31 5.49 0.20 -14.32
N PRO A 32 4.62 -0.19 -15.29
CA PRO A 32 3.65 0.75 -15.85
C PRO A 32 2.65 1.25 -14.78
N LEU A 33 2.25 0.40 -13.83
CA LEU A 33 1.36 0.82 -12.74
C LEU A 33 2.02 1.84 -11.79
N ILE A 34 3.30 1.66 -11.47
CA ILE A 34 4.05 2.64 -10.66
C ILE A 34 4.14 3.98 -11.39
N CYS A 35 4.50 3.99 -12.67
CA CYS A 35 4.56 5.23 -13.45
C CYS A 35 3.22 5.98 -13.44
N ASN A 36 2.13 5.28 -13.75
CA ASN A 36 0.79 5.87 -13.73
C ASN A 36 0.38 6.39 -12.34
N GLY A 37 0.73 5.66 -11.28
CA GLY A 37 0.44 6.07 -9.90
C GLY A 37 1.21 7.33 -9.50
N LEU A 38 2.47 7.45 -9.90
CA LEU A 38 3.28 8.66 -9.67
C LEU A 38 2.72 9.85 -10.44
N ASP A 39 2.35 9.67 -11.71
CA ASP A 39 1.77 10.73 -12.53
C ASP A 39 0.44 11.24 -11.93
N LEU A 40 -0.42 10.33 -11.47
CA LEU A 40 -1.68 10.67 -10.81
C LEU A 40 -1.46 11.46 -9.50
N LEU A 41 -0.42 11.13 -8.74
CA LEU A 41 -0.13 11.74 -7.44
C LEU A 41 0.73 13.01 -7.55
N ALA A 42 1.15 13.41 -8.75
CA ALA A 42 2.09 14.52 -8.97
C ALA A 42 1.62 15.87 -8.37
N SER A 43 0.31 16.10 -8.33
CA SER A 43 -0.30 17.35 -7.82
C SER A 43 -0.87 17.23 -6.40
N LYS A 44 -0.67 16.11 -5.71
CA LYS A 44 -1.25 15.88 -4.38
C LYS A 44 -0.84 16.98 -3.39
N ARG A 45 -1.81 17.49 -2.64
CA ARG A 45 -1.63 18.43 -1.53
C ARG A 45 -2.24 17.84 -0.27
N GLN A 46 -1.55 17.96 0.86
CA GLN A 46 -2.04 17.49 2.15
C GLN A 46 -1.68 18.50 3.24
N ASN A 47 -2.68 18.91 4.00
CA ASN A 47 -2.49 19.80 5.14
C ASN A 47 -1.94 19.02 6.34
N ARG A 48 -1.10 19.68 7.13
CA ARG A 48 -0.50 19.12 8.35
C ARG A 48 -0.90 19.99 9.54
N PRO A 49 -1.04 19.42 10.75
CA PRO A 49 -1.33 20.22 11.95
C PRO A 49 -0.27 21.30 12.20
N PRO A 50 -0.65 22.51 12.63
CA PRO A 50 0.29 23.60 12.91
C PRO A 50 1.10 23.28 14.17
N LYS A 51 2.42 23.13 14.04
CA LYS A 51 3.35 22.87 15.15
C LYS A 51 4.76 23.33 14.81
N LYS A 52 5.58 23.68 15.82
CA LYS A 52 6.99 24.04 15.62
C LYS A 52 7.81 22.88 15.04
N HIS A 53 7.63 21.67 15.58
CA HIS A 53 8.25 20.43 15.11
C HIS A 53 7.45 19.21 15.60
N GLY A 54 7.82 18.01 15.16
CA GLY A 54 7.31 16.75 15.73
C GLY A 54 7.99 16.40 17.06
N ASN A 55 7.47 15.38 17.73
CA ASN A 55 8.12 14.71 18.86
C ASN A 55 8.18 13.21 18.56
N ILE A 56 9.11 12.82 17.66
CA ILE A 56 9.31 11.41 17.33
C ILE A 56 10.07 10.76 18.51
N PRO A 57 9.69 9.56 18.97
CA PRO A 57 10.47 8.83 19.96
C PRO A 57 11.91 8.67 19.48
N LEU A 58 12.87 8.89 20.39
CA LEU A 58 14.31 8.66 20.18
C LEU A 58 14.72 7.30 20.73
#